data_AF-A0A6I7NC81-F1
#
_entry.id   AF-A0A6I7NC81-F1
#
_cell.length_a   1.000
_cell.length_b   1.000
_cell.length_c   1.000
_cell.angle_alpha   90.00
_cell.angle_beta   90.00
_cell.angle_gamma   90.00
#
_symmetry.space_group_name_H-M   'P 1'
#
loop_
_entity.id
_entity.type
_entity.pdbx_description
1 polymer ?
#
loop_
_entity_poly.entity_id
_entity_poly.type
_entity_poly.pdbx_seq_one_letter_code
_entity_poly.pdbx_strand_id
1 'polypeptide(L)'
;MCACSICNIMRMTSMEWSLEMVDPGSAASRTRRATNVSISPHLLAEARQLGINISRAAEQGLARAIAEQRAVVWLEENRAALESSNAFVEARGLPLAQYRRF
;
A
#
# COMPACT_ATOMS: atom_id res chain seq x y z
N MET A 1 0.70 -23.33 33.68
CA MET A 1 1.78 -22.61 32.96
C MET A 1 1.73 -23.07 31.51
N CYS A 2 1.01 -22.34 30.65
CA CYS A 2 0.88 -22.67 29.22
C CYS A 2 1.61 -21.59 28.43
N ALA A 3 2.88 -21.84 28.12
CA ALA A 3 3.71 -20.97 27.28
C ALA A 3 3.38 -21.26 25.80
N CYS A 4 2.28 -20.70 25.31
CA CYS A 4 1.99 -20.71 23.88
C CYS A 4 2.63 -19.46 23.25
N SER A 5 3.63 -19.68 22.40
CA SER A 5 4.40 -18.66 21.67
C SER A 5 3.52 -17.72 20.81
N ILE A 6 2.25 -18.08 20.59
CA ILE A 6 1.24 -17.28 19.89
C ILE A 6 0.78 -16.05 20.70
N CYS A 7 0.91 -16.07 22.04
CA CYS A 7 0.45 -14.96 22.88
C CYS A 7 1.43 -13.77 22.92
N ASN A 8 2.67 -13.92 22.44
CA ASN A 8 3.65 -12.83 22.46
C ASN A 8 3.50 -11.84 21.29
N ILE A 9 2.61 -12.11 20.33
CA ILE A 9 2.29 -11.19 19.23
C ILE A 9 1.32 -10.08 19.69
N MET A 10 0.44 -10.33 20.66
CA MET A 10 -0.55 -9.34 21.11
C MET A 10 0.01 -8.32 22.11
N ARG A 11 1.24 -8.53 22.63
CA ARG A 11 1.83 -7.71 23.71
C ARG A 11 2.98 -6.80 23.27
N MET A 12 3.16 -6.61 21.96
CA MET A 12 4.11 -5.63 21.39
C MET A 12 3.46 -4.68 20.36
N THR A 13 2.13 -4.66 20.26
CA THR A 13 1.38 -3.76 19.37
C THR A 13 0.45 -2.83 20.15
N SER A 14 0.93 -2.26 21.27
CA SER A 14 0.09 -1.39 22.11
C SER A 14 0.65 0.02 22.36
N MET A 15 1.79 0.43 21.78
CA MET A 15 2.32 1.79 22.04
C MET A 15 3.09 2.48 20.90
N GLU A 16 3.15 1.92 19.69
CA GLU A 16 3.82 2.57 18.54
C GLU A 16 2.98 2.57 17.26
N TRP A 17 1.65 2.52 17.41
CA TRP A 17 0.70 2.80 16.32
C TRP A 17 0.36 4.30 16.26
N SER A 18 1.38 5.16 16.27
CA SER A 18 1.21 6.63 16.27
C SER A 18 1.67 7.33 15.00
N LEU A 19 2.07 6.65 13.93
CA LEU A 19 2.38 7.35 12.68
C LEU A 19 1.93 6.56 11.44
N GLU A 20 1.09 7.22 10.65
CA GLU A 20 0.76 6.94 9.24
C GLU A 20 -0.24 5.81 8.93
N MET A 21 -1.38 5.85 9.62
CA MET A 21 -2.64 5.60 8.91
C MET A 21 -2.86 6.77 7.93
N VAL A 22 -2.47 6.59 6.67
CA VAL A 22 -2.92 7.47 5.59
C VAL A 22 -4.43 7.35 5.52
N ASP A 23 -5.08 8.40 6.00
CA ASP A 23 -6.50 8.64 5.84
C ASP A 23 -6.78 8.79 4.33
N PRO A 24 -7.55 7.89 3.69
CA PRO A 24 -7.91 8.04 2.27
C PRO A 24 -8.84 9.24 2.02
N GLY A 25 -9.17 10.03 3.06
CA GLY A 25 -10.03 11.20 3.00
C GLY A 25 -9.49 12.45 3.69
N SER A 26 -8.20 12.54 4.06
CA SER A 26 -7.66 13.80 4.60
C SER A 26 -7.39 14.78 3.47
N ALA A 27 -8.34 15.69 3.27
CA ALA A 27 -8.24 16.87 2.43
C ALA A 27 -7.20 17.88 2.99
N ALA A 28 -5.95 17.45 3.13
CA ALA A 28 -4.85 18.30 3.55
C ALA A 28 -4.40 19.16 2.37
N SER A 29 -4.74 20.46 2.45
CA SER A 29 -4.37 21.54 1.54
C SER A 29 -4.99 21.44 0.13
N ARG A 30 -6.20 22.02 -0.03
CA ARG A 30 -6.81 22.33 -1.35
C ARG A 30 -5.95 23.24 -2.24
N THR A 31 -4.83 23.77 -1.75
CA THR A 31 -3.86 24.52 -2.54
C THR A 31 -2.85 23.58 -3.19
N ARG A 32 -3.15 23.21 -4.44
CA ARG A 32 -2.18 22.57 -5.34
C ARG A 32 -0.99 23.51 -5.52
N ARG A 33 0.20 23.07 -5.13
CA ARG A 33 1.44 23.80 -5.45
C ARG A 33 1.79 23.53 -6.90
N ALA A 34 2.04 24.59 -7.66
CA ALA A 34 2.56 24.46 -9.01
C ALA A 34 4.04 24.04 -8.91
N THR A 35 4.32 22.79 -9.28
CA THR A 35 5.69 22.28 -9.39
C THR A 35 6.07 22.29 -10.87
N ASN A 36 7.22 22.89 -11.21
CA ASN A 36 7.75 22.82 -12.57
C ASN A 36 8.30 21.40 -12.81
N VAL A 37 7.74 20.70 -13.78
CA VAL A 37 8.12 19.34 -14.16
C VAL A 37 8.47 19.31 -15.64
N SER A 38 9.63 18.76 -15.97
CA SER A 38 10.10 18.56 -17.34
C SER A 38 9.45 17.31 -17.93
N ILE A 39 8.59 17.48 -18.94
CA ILE A 39 7.90 16.40 -19.66
C ILE A 39 8.29 16.48 -21.14
N SER A 40 8.43 15.32 -21.80
CA SER A 40 8.75 15.27 -23.23
C SER A 40 7.73 16.06 -24.07
N PRO A 41 8.18 16.90 -25.01
CA PRO A 41 7.29 17.73 -25.84
C PRO A 41 6.37 16.89 -26.73
N HIS A 42 6.80 15.69 -27.15
CA HIS A 42 5.97 14.78 -27.94
C HIS A 42 4.73 14.33 -27.15
N LEU A 43 4.92 13.92 -25.90
CA LEU A 43 3.84 13.48 -25.02
C LEU A 43 2.86 14.62 -24.68
N LEU A 44 3.38 15.84 -24.56
CA LEU A 44 2.52 17.02 -24.36
C LEU A 44 1.68 17.34 -25.60
N ALA A 45 2.25 17.22 -26.79
CA ALA A 45 1.53 17.44 -28.04
C ALA A 45 0.41 16.40 -28.21
N GLU A 46 0.73 15.13 -27.99
CA GLU A 46 -0.22 14.02 -28.06
C GLU A 46 -1.33 14.15 -27.01
N ALA A 47 -0.99 14.45 -25.76
CA ALA A 47 -1.97 14.67 -24.69
C ALA A 47 -2.93 15.82 -25.01
N ARG A 48 -2.43 16.91 -25.62
CA ARG A 48 -3.26 18.03 -26.07
C ARG A 48 -4.18 17.64 -27.22
N GLN A 49 -3.69 16.87 -28.20
CA GLN A 49 -4.51 16.38 -29.31
C GLN A 49 -5.64 15.47 -28.83
N LEU A 50 -5.38 14.65 -27.81
CA LEU A 50 -6.34 13.75 -27.21
C LEU A 50 -7.24 14.41 -26.15
N GLY A 51 -7.04 15.70 -25.85
CA GLY A 51 -7.83 16.43 -24.85
C GLY A 51 -7.61 15.96 -23.41
N ILE A 52 -6.48 15.32 -23.12
CA ILE A 52 -6.17 14.77 -21.80
C ILE A 52 -5.79 15.92 -20.85
N ASN A 53 -6.37 15.91 -19.64
CA ASN A 53 -6.00 16.86 -18.60
C ASN A 53 -4.64 16.47 -17.99
N ILE A 54 -3.57 17.10 -18.46
CA ILE A 54 -2.18 16.78 -18.09
C ILE A 54 -1.96 16.85 -16.57
N SER A 55 -2.49 17.89 -15.91
CA SER A 55 -2.32 18.05 -14.46
C SER A 55 -2.94 16.89 -13.68
N ARG A 56 -4.16 16.47 -14.05
CA ARG A 56 -4.84 15.33 -13.42
C ARG A 56 -4.12 14.01 -13.72
N ALA A 57 -3.66 13.80 -14.95
CA ALA A 57 -2.92 12.61 -15.32
C ALA A 57 -1.59 12.50 -14.58
N ALA A 58 -0.87 13.61 -14.41
CA ALA A 58 0.38 13.66 -13.65
C ALA A 58 0.15 13.34 -12.17
N GLU A 59 -0.89 13.90 -11.55
CA GLU A 59 -1.26 13.61 -10.17
C GLU A 59 -1.59 12.13 -9.96
N GLN A 60 -2.38 11.53 -10.86
CA GLN A 60 -2.71 10.12 -10.83
C GLN A 60 -1.47 9.22 -11.03
N GLY A 61 -0.60 9.58 -11.97
CA GLY A 61 0.65 8.84 -12.21
C GLY A 61 1.56 8.86 -10.98
N LEU A 62 1.71 10.03 -10.35
CA LEU A 62 2.51 10.17 -9.14
C LEU A 62 1.91 9.37 -7.96
N ALA A 63 0.59 9.43 -7.77
CA ALA A 63 -0.08 8.66 -6.73
C ALA A 63 0.13 7.15 -6.89
N ARG A 64 0.07 6.65 -8.14
CA ARG A 64 0.35 5.24 -8.44
C ARG A 64 1.79 4.86 -8.14
N ALA A 65 2.76 5.63 -8.62
CA ALA A 65 4.17 5.36 -8.38
C ALA A 65 4.52 5.35 -6.87
N ILE A 66 3.93 6.27 -6.09
CA ILE A 66 4.09 6.28 -4.63
C ILE A 66 3.46 5.03 -4.01
N ALA A 67 2.24 4.67 -4.41
CA ALA A 67 1.56 3.49 -3.88
C ALA A 67 2.33 2.19 -4.17
N GLU A 68 2.87 2.05 -5.38
CA GLU A 68 3.70 0.92 -5.79
C GLU A 68 4.96 0.82 -4.92
N GLN A 69 5.68 1.93 -4.71
CA GLN A 69 6.87 1.90 -3.87
C GLN A 69 6.55 1.62 -2.40
N ARG A 70 5.46 2.17 -1.87
CA ARG A 70 5.02 1.84 -0.51
C ARG A 70 4.66 0.37 -0.36
N ALA A 71 4.04 -0.22 -1.38
CA ALA A 71 3.73 -1.64 -1.38
C ALA A 71 5.01 -2.50 -1.36
N VAL A 72 6.06 -2.11 -2.09
CA VAL A 72 7.36 -2.79 -2.05
C VAL A 72 7.99 -2.70 -0.66
N VAL A 73 8.05 -1.51 -0.07
CA VAL A 73 8.59 -1.32 1.28
C VAL A 73 7.82 -2.17 2.29
N TRP A 74 6.50 -2.11 2.24
CA TRP A 74 5.64 -2.89 3.13
C TRP A 74 5.87 -4.41 2.97
N LEU A 75 6.06 -4.88 1.74
CA LEU A 75 6.29 -6.30 1.46
C LEU A 75 7.62 -6.77 2.04
N GLU A 76 8.68 -5.97 1.96
CA GLU A 76 9.96 -6.28 2.60
C GLU A 76 9.86 -6.29 4.12
N GLU A 77 9.19 -5.31 4.72
CA GLU A 77 8.97 -5.25 6.17
C GLU A 77 8.14 -6.43 6.70
N ASN A 78 7.14 -6.87 5.92
CA ASN A 78 6.21 -7.92 6.33
C ASN A 78 6.61 -9.31 5.81
N ARG A 79 7.75 -9.42 5.12
CA ARG A 79 8.19 -10.65 4.49
C ARG A 79 8.26 -11.83 5.45
N ALA A 80 8.87 -11.63 6.63
CA ALA A 80 8.98 -12.69 7.64
C ALA A 80 7.61 -13.16 8.18
N ALA A 81 6.67 -12.22 8.34
CA ALA A 81 5.31 -12.54 8.78
C ALA A 81 4.54 -13.31 7.69
N LEU A 82 4.69 -12.91 6.42
CA LEU A 82 4.11 -13.59 5.27
C LEU A 82 4.70 -15.00 5.10
N GLU A 83 6.01 -15.16 5.19
CA GLU A 83 6.68 -16.47 5.12
C GLU A 83 6.21 -17.41 6.24
N SER A 84 6.13 -16.92 7.48
CA SER A 84 5.61 -17.68 8.63
C SER A 84 4.15 -18.12 8.43
N SER A 85 3.30 -17.19 7.95
CA SER A 85 1.90 -17.46 7.65
C SER A 85 1.75 -18.49 6.53
N ASN A 86 2.53 -18.34 5.45
CA ASN A 86 2.54 -19.28 4.33
C ASN A 86 2.99 -20.66 4.79
N ALA A 87 4.07 -20.77 5.56
CA ALA A 87 4.55 -22.05 6.10
C ALA A 87 3.50 -22.73 6.99
N PHE A 88 2.74 -21.96 7.77
CA PHE A 88 1.63 -22.49 8.58
C PHE A 88 0.51 -23.06 7.72
N VAL A 89 0.13 -22.36 6.64
CA VAL A 89 -0.90 -22.83 5.69
C VAL A 89 -0.43 -24.08 4.95
N GLU A 90 0.82 -24.14 4.50
CA GLU A 90 1.37 -25.34 3.86
C GLU A 90 1.38 -26.54 4.82
N ALA A 91 1.72 -26.32 6.08
CA ALA A 91 1.80 -27.40 7.08
C ALA A 91 0.42 -27.88 7.57
N ARG A 92 -0.58 -26.99 7.67
CA ARG A 92 -1.87 -27.29 8.32
C ARG A 92 -3.09 -27.16 7.41
N GLY A 93 -2.88 -26.77 6.16
CA GLY A 93 -3.95 -26.40 5.24
C GLY A 93 -4.60 -25.07 5.63
N LEU A 94 -5.57 -24.64 4.82
CA LEU A 94 -6.35 -23.43 5.07
C LEU A 94 -7.33 -23.67 6.24
N PRO A 95 -7.17 -22.98 7.39
CA PRO A 95 -7.95 -23.30 8.60
C PRO A 95 -9.47 -23.18 8.43
N LEU A 96 -9.92 -22.33 7.51
CA LEU A 96 -11.34 -22.06 7.24
C LEU A 96 -11.84 -22.74 5.96
N ALA A 97 -11.03 -23.56 5.28
CA ALA A 97 -11.47 -24.25 4.06
C ALA A 97 -12.69 -25.15 4.31
N GLN A 98 -12.79 -25.74 5.50
CA GLN A 98 -13.92 -26.61 5.88
C GLN A 98 -15.28 -25.89 5.99
N TYR A 99 -15.31 -24.56 6.00
CA TYR A 99 -16.54 -23.76 6.08
C TYR A 99 -16.84 -23.01 4.77
N ARG A 100 -16.04 -23.21 3.71
CA ARG A 100 -16.26 -22.57 2.41
C ARG A 100 -17.46 -23.24 1.72
N ARG A 101 -18.58 -22.51 1.57
CA ARG A 101 -19.74 -22.93 0.76
C ARG A 101 -19.55 -22.40 -0.67
N PHE A 102 -19.74 -23.27 -1.66
CA PHE A 102 -19.74 -22.94 -3.09
C PHE A 102 -21.14 -22.57 -3.56
#